data_AF-A0A1E3ER99-F1
#
_entry.id   AF-A0A1E3ER99-F1
#
_cell.length_a   1.000
_cell.length_b   1.000
_cell.length_c   1.000
_cell.angle_alpha   90.00
_cell.angle_beta   90.00
_cell.angle_gamma   90.00
#
_symmetry.space_group_name_H-M   'P 1'
#
loop_
_entity.id
_entity.type
_entity.pdbx_description
1 polymer ?
#
loop_
_entity_poly.entity_id
_entity_poly.type
_entity_poly.pdbx_seq_one_letter_code
_entity_poly.pdbx_strand_id
1 'polypeptide(L)' 'MSSDDYAAEAARHRRIAEEYRTLSSYAMDDGIRRAYLKLADDYELLANNEDRVASHLKITH' A
#
# COMPACT_ATOMS: atom_id res chain seq x y z
N MET A 1 -10.86 -15.72 1.28
CA MET A 1 -10.08 -14.74 2.06
C MET A 1 -10.94 -14.26 3.20
N SER A 2 -10.44 -14.42 4.42
CA SER A 2 -11.04 -13.92 5.66
C SER A 2 -10.68 -12.45 5.86
N SER A 3 -11.32 -11.76 6.80
CA SER A 3 -10.95 -10.38 7.11
C SER A 3 -9.47 -10.24 7.52
N ASP A 4 -8.89 -11.26 8.16
CA ASP A 4 -7.48 -11.26 8.55
C ASP A 4 -6.54 -11.38 7.34
N ASP A 5 -6.94 -12.07 6.26
CA ASP A 5 -6.17 -12.11 5.01
C ASP A 5 -6.08 -10.71 4.39
N TYR A 6 -7.20 -9.98 4.33
CA TYR A 6 -7.21 -8.61 3.81
C TYR A 6 -6.41 -7.64 4.69
N ALA A 7 -6.43 -7.80 6.02
CA ALA A 7 -5.62 -6.99 6.90
C ALA A 7 -4.10 -7.26 6.73
N ALA A 8 -3.72 -8.53 6.50
CA ALA A 8 -2.34 -8.91 6.22
C ALA A 8 -1.86 -8.38 4.87
N GLU A 9 -2.71 -8.45 3.84
CA GLU A 9 -2.43 -7.89 2.52
C GLU A 9 -2.28 -6.35 2.60
N ALA A 10 -3.14 -5.67 3.37
CA ALA A 10 -3.04 -4.23 3.58
C ALA A 10 -1.71 -3.82 4.24
N ALA A 11 -1.26 -4.59 5.24
CA ALA A 11 0.03 -4.37 5.88
C ALA A 11 1.20 -4.60 4.92
N ARG A 12 1.08 -5.58 4.03
CA ARG A 12 2.08 -5.85 2.97
C ARG A 12 2.17 -4.69 1.99
N HIS A 13 1.03 -4.18 1.52
CA HIS A 13 1.00 -3.04 0.61
C HIS A 13 1.55 -1.76 1.26
N ARG A 14 1.27 -1.50 2.54
CA ARG A 14 1.91 -0.38 3.27
C ARG A 14 3.43 -0.49 3.34
N ARG A 15 3.96 -1.70 3.58
CA ARG A 15 5.42 -1.92 3.55
C ARG A 15 6.03 -1.62 2.19
N ILE A 16 5.37 -2.07 1.12
CA ILE A 16 5.84 -1.83 -0.25
C ILE A 16 5.80 -0.32 -0.57
N ALA A 17 4.75 0.39 -0.15
CA ALA A 17 4.67 1.85 -0.29
C ALA A 17 5.82 2.57 0.44
N GLU A 18 6.16 2.14 1.64
CA GLU A 18 7.30 2.68 2.41
C GLU A 18 8.66 2.39 1.74
N GLU A 19 8.82 1.20 1.17
CA GLU A 19 10.02 0.86 0.39
C GLU A 19 10.17 1.77 -0.83
N TYR A 20 9.09 2.01 -1.58
CA TYR A 20 9.13 2.93 -2.71
C TYR A 20 9.37 4.39 -2.32
N ARG A 21 8.83 4.86 -1.19
CA ARG A 21 9.19 6.18 -0.63
C ARG A 21 10.67 6.25 -0.30
N THR A 22 11.21 5.20 0.30
CA THR A 22 12.64 5.09 0.63
C THR A 22 13.50 5.12 -0.64
N LEU A 23 13.17 4.32 -1.66
CA LEU A 23 13.84 4.33 -2.96
C LEU A 23 13.76 5.69 -3.66
N SER A 24 12.62 6.38 -3.57
CA SER A 24 12.46 7.73 -4.12
C SER A 24 13.40 8.75 -3.46
N SER A 25 13.73 8.57 -2.18
CA SER A 25 14.66 9.43 -1.46
C SER A 25 16.11 9.25 -1.91
N TYR A 26 16.46 8.09 -2.44
CA TYR A 26 17.79 7.81 -2.99
C TYR A 26 17.88 8.08 -4.50
N ALA A 27 16.76 8.31 -5.18
CA ALA A 27 16.72 8.58 -6.61
C ALA A 27 17.22 10.01 -6.92
N MET A 28 18.31 10.11 -7.67
CA MET A 28 18.85 11.39 -8.15
C MET A 28 18.12 11.92 -9.39
N ASP A 29 17.50 11.03 -10.17
CA ASP A 29 16.71 11.40 -11.34
C ASP A 29 15.26 11.76 -10.94
N ASP A 30 14.79 12.92 -11.37
CA ASP A 30 13.47 13.43 -11.00
C ASP A 30 12.33 12.57 -11.58
N GLY A 31 12.53 11.97 -12.75
CA GLY A 31 11.56 11.10 -13.40
C GLY A 31 11.39 9.79 -12.63
N ILE A 32 12.51 9.15 -12.28
CA ILE A 32 12.54 7.93 -11.47
C ILE A 32 11.98 8.21 -10.07
N ARG A 33 12.32 9.34 -9.46
CA ARG A 33 11.78 9.76 -8.16
C ARG A 33 10.26 9.89 -8.21
N ARG A 34 9.71 10.56 -9.22
CA ARG A 34 8.26 10.69 -9.41
C ARG A 34 7.58 9.34 -9.65
N ALA A 35 8.22 8.45 -10.41
CA ALA A 35 7.69 7.11 -10.64
C ALA A 35 7.59 6.30 -9.34
N TYR A 36 8.63 6.35 -8.49
CA TYR A 36 8.61 5.70 -7.18
C TYR A 36 7.58 6.31 -6.23
N LEU A 37 7.44 7.64 -6.20
CA LEU A 37 6.40 8.28 -5.39
C LEU A 37 5.00 7.89 -5.85
N LYS A 38 4.77 7.79 -7.16
CA LYS A 38 3.49 7.33 -7.71
C LYS A 38 3.19 5.88 -7.32
N LEU A 39 4.18 4.99 -7.44
CA LEU A 39 4.03 3.61 -7.00
C LEU A 39 3.72 3.51 -5.51
N ALA A 40 4.38 4.32 -4.67
CA ALA A 40 4.07 4.37 -3.25
C ALA A 40 2.61 4.79 -2.97
N ASP A 41 2.10 5.77 -3.70
CA ASP A 41 0.70 6.23 -3.59
C ASP A 41 -0.29 5.14 -4.04
N ASP A 42 -0.02 4.47 -5.16
CA ASP A 42 -0.84 3.36 -5.66
C ASP A 42 -0.90 2.20 -4.64
N TYR A 43 0.23 1.84 -4.01
CA TYR A 43 0.27 0.81 -2.97
C TYR A 43 -0.43 1.24 -1.68
N GLU A 44 -0.37 2.52 -1.30
CA GLU A 44 -1.12 3.04 -0.15
C GLU A 44 -2.63 3.00 -0.40
N LEU A 45 -3.07 3.29 -1.64
CA LEU A 45 -4.46 3.16 -2.06
C LEU A 45 -4.93 1.70 -2.01
N LEU A 46 -4.11 0.75 -2.47
CA LEU A 46 -4.42 -0.68 -2.38
C LEU A 46 -4.59 -1.12 -0.92
N ALA A 47 -3.67 -0.73 -0.04
CA ALA A 47 -3.79 -1.03 1.39
C ALA A 47 -5.06 -0.47 2.02
N ASN A 48 -5.44 0.75 1.67
CA ASN A 48 -6.67 1.38 2.17
C ASN A 48 -7.93 0.66 1.66
N ASN A 49 -7.92 0.18 0.41
CA ASN A 49 -9.03 -0.60 -0.11
C ASN A 49 -9.17 -1.95 0.60
N GLU A 50 -8.07 -2.61 0.90
CA GLU A 50 -8.06 -3.88 1.63
C GLU A 50 -8.50 -3.72 3.08
N ASP A 51 -8.08 -2.66 3.76
CA ASP A 51 -8.54 -2.30 5.10
C ASP A 51 -10.07 -2.06 5.14
N ARG A 52 -10.60 -1.38 4.12
CA ARG A 52 -12.05 -1.17 3.96
C ARG A 52 -12.80 -2.49 3.74
N VAL A 53 -12.26 -3.38 2.92
CA VAL A 53 -12.86 -4.71 2.66
C VAL A 53 -12.82 -5.57 3.93
N ALA A 54 -11.69 -5.59 4.63
CA ALA A 54 -11.54 -6.26 5.93
C ALA A 54 -12.58 -5.74 6.94
N SER A 55 -12.70 -4.42 7.07
CA SER A 55 -13.65 -3.78 7.98
C SER A 55 -15.11 -4.13 7.65
N HIS A 56 -15.49 -4.11 6.37
CA HIS A 56 -16.83 -4.55 5.95
C HIS A 56 -17.10 -6.03 6.24
N LEU A 57 -16.11 -6.90 6.04
CA LEU A 57 -16.23 -8.33 6.34
C LEU A 57 -16.41 -8.59 7.83
N LYS A 58 -15.74 -7.81 8.71
CA LYS A 58 -15.92 -7.90 10.17
C LYS A 58 -17.29 -7.44 10.65
N ILE A 59 -17.92 -6.49 9.96
CA ILE A 59 -19.24 -5.95 10.34
C ILE A 59 -20.38 -6.86 9.84
N THR A 60 -20.16 -7.60 8.76
CA THR A 60 -21.20 -8.41 8.10
C THR A 60 -21.29 -9.83 8.68
N HIS A 61 -20.43 -10.20 9.63
CA HIS A 61 -20.30 -11.56 10.17
C HIS A 61 -20.45 -11.59 11.69
#